data_AF-A0A830CZI9-F1
#
_entry.id   AF-A0A830CZI9-F1
#
_cell.length_a   1.000
_cell.length_b   1.000
_cell.length_c   1.000
_cell.angle_alpha   90.00
_cell.angle_beta   90.00
_cell.angle_gamma   90.00
#
_symmetry.space_group_name_H-M   'P 1'
#
loop_
_entity.id
_entity.type
_entity.pdbx_description
1 polymer ?
#
loop_
_entity_poly.entity_id
_entity_poly.type
_entity_poly.pdbx_seq_one_letter_code
_entity_poly.pdbx_strand_id
1 'polypeptide(L)'
;GIPHFVVQIVNTCVSKHCEPSDIHLHCGWFASVRLVNPKAFKRLSFDDCLVNGGLPLKSAHTIRFTYANSFMYPIQFKSAIFC
;
A
#
# COMPACT_ATOMS: atom_id res chain seq x y z
N GLY A 1 -16.74 9.61 16.79
CA GLY A 1 -16.37 9.68 15.36
C GLY A 1 -15.46 8.52 15.02
N ILE A 2 -15.45 8.06 13.77
CA ILE A 2 -14.55 6.98 13.33
C ILE A 2 -13.15 7.58 13.13
N PRO A 3 -12.07 6.98 13.67
CA PRO A 3 -10.72 7.48 13.45
C PRO A 3 -10.30 7.34 11.98
N HIS A 4 -9.44 8.26 11.54
CA HIS A 4 -8.88 8.29 10.20
C HIS A 4 -7.38 8.02 10.28
N PHE A 5 -6.91 7.09 9.47
CA PHE A 5 -5.51 6.73 9.38
C PHE A 5 -4.99 7.03 7.99
N VAL A 6 -3.85 7.71 7.92
CA VAL A 6 -3.17 8.04 6.67
C VAL A 6 -2.07 7.03 6.45
N VAL A 7 -2.06 6.40 5.28
CA VAL A 7 -1.02 5.49 4.83
C VAL A 7 -0.26 6.18 3.73
N GLN A 8 1.06 6.16 3.84
CA GLN A 8 1.96 6.70 2.85
C GLN A 8 3.03 5.66 2.52
N ILE A 9 3.08 5.25 1.26
CA ILE A 9 4.06 4.30 0.73
C ILE A 9 4.96 5.09 -0.20
N VAL A 10 6.23 5.18 0.20
CA VAL A 10 7.28 5.90 -0.52
C VAL A 10 8.34 4.92 -0.98
N ASN A 11 8.73 5.03 -2.24
CA ASN A 11 9.96 4.40 -2.69
C ASN A 11 11.13 5.33 -2.32
N THR A 12 11.94 4.95 -1.33
CA THR A 12 13.11 5.72 -0.89
C THR A 12 14.36 5.39 -1.69
N CYS A 13 14.27 4.51 -2.67
CA CYS A 13 15.40 4.11 -3.50
C CYS A 13 15.79 5.25 -4.45
N VAL A 14 17.08 5.60 -4.47
CA VAL A 14 17.64 6.74 -5.24
C VAL A 14 18.28 6.27 -6.56
N SER A 15 18.45 4.96 -6.74
CA SER A 15 19.06 4.38 -7.95
C SER A 15 18.08 4.38 -9.14
N LYS A 16 18.62 4.62 -10.34
CA LYS A 16 17.85 4.68 -11.60
C LYS A 16 17.18 3.36 -12.01
N HIS A 17 17.56 2.24 -11.39
CA HIS A 17 17.04 0.89 -11.64
C HIS A 17 16.42 0.30 -10.38
N CYS A 18 15.59 1.09 -9.68
CA CYS A 18 14.96 0.65 -8.46
C CYS A 18 13.50 1.09 -8.46
N GLU A 19 12.78 0.51 -9.39
CA GLU A 19 11.34 0.65 -9.52
C GLU A 19 10.69 -0.65 -9.04
N PRO A 20 10.47 -0.82 -7.71
CA PRO A 20 9.83 -2.02 -7.19
C PRO A 20 8.46 -2.16 -7.82
N SER A 21 8.26 -3.29 -8.48
CA SER A 21 6.99 -3.72 -9.07
C SER A 21 6.37 -4.82 -8.21
N ASP A 22 5.08 -5.06 -8.41
CA ASP A 22 4.35 -6.11 -7.69
C ASP A 22 4.57 -6.05 -6.17
N ILE A 23 4.30 -4.86 -5.59
CA ILE A 23 4.53 -4.62 -4.17
C ILE A 23 3.35 -5.17 -3.37
N HIS A 24 3.66 -6.19 -2.56
CA HIS A 24 2.74 -6.79 -1.61
C HIS A 24 3.05 -6.29 -0.20
N LEU A 25 1.99 -5.99 0.54
CA LEU A 25 2.03 -5.58 1.94
C LEU A 25 1.17 -6.50 2.79
N HIS A 26 1.66 -6.82 3.98
CA HIS A 26 0.86 -7.41 5.04
C HIS A 26 -0.16 -6.35 5.49
N CYS A 27 -1.42 -6.76 5.51
CA CYS A 27 -2.54 -5.88 5.85
C CYS A 27 -3.59 -6.60 6.71
N GLY A 28 -3.31 -7.84 7.12
CA GLY A 28 -4.21 -8.71 7.86
C GLY A 28 -5.61 -8.72 7.27
N TRP A 29 -6.58 -8.35 8.11
CA TRP A 29 -7.98 -8.23 7.71
C TRP A 29 -8.39 -6.77 7.45
N PHE A 30 -7.58 -6.06 6.67
CA PHE A 30 -7.81 -4.65 6.33
C PHE A 30 -9.24 -4.40 5.88
N ALA A 31 -9.91 -3.48 6.56
CA ALA A 31 -11.23 -3.01 6.23
C ALA A 31 -11.28 -1.49 6.40
N SER A 32 -12.14 -0.83 5.64
CA SER A 32 -12.34 0.61 5.72
C SER A 32 -13.81 0.91 5.52
N VAL A 33 -14.35 1.83 6.33
CA VAL A 33 -15.71 2.35 6.17
C VAL A 33 -15.82 3.18 4.90
N ARG A 34 -14.73 3.85 4.51
CA ARG A 34 -14.64 4.63 3.27
C ARG A 34 -13.97 3.82 2.17
N LEU A 35 -14.47 3.96 0.95
CA LEU A 35 -13.87 3.34 -0.23
C LEU A 35 -12.44 3.87 -0.43
N VAL A 36 -11.46 2.97 -0.34
CA VAL A 36 -10.07 3.26 -0.72
C VAL A 36 -9.91 2.97 -2.20
N ASN A 37 -9.15 3.81 -2.91
CA ASN A 37 -8.95 3.63 -4.34
C ASN A 37 -8.27 2.27 -4.62
N PRO A 38 -8.94 1.33 -5.32
CA PRO A 38 -8.41 0.00 -5.58
C PRO A 38 -7.20 0.01 -6.53
N LYS A 39 -6.96 1.11 -7.27
CA LYS A 39 -5.73 1.28 -8.04
C LYS A 39 -4.53 1.62 -7.17
N ALA A 40 -4.76 2.27 -6.02
CA ALA A 40 -3.71 2.64 -5.09
C ALA A 40 -3.41 1.50 -4.10
N PHE A 41 -4.44 0.89 -3.54
CA PHE A 41 -4.34 -0.17 -2.54
C PHE A 41 -5.51 -1.13 -2.63
N LYS A 42 -5.24 -2.42 -2.81
CA LYS A 42 -6.26 -3.46 -2.96
C LYS A 42 -5.88 -4.69 -2.16
N ARG A 43 -6.77 -5.14 -1.27
CA ARG A 43 -6.64 -6.44 -0.62
C ARG A 43 -6.97 -7.56 -1.62
N LEU A 44 -6.01 -8.44 -1.88
CA LEU A 44 -6.18 -9.62 -2.75
C LEU A 44 -6.66 -10.83 -1.95
N SER A 45 -6.06 -11.06 -0.79
CA SER A 45 -6.41 -12.16 0.11
C SER A 45 -6.20 -11.76 1.57
N PHE A 46 -6.44 -12.68 2.51
CA PHE A 46 -6.13 -12.44 3.91
C PHE A 46 -4.63 -12.17 4.06
N ASP A 47 -4.29 -11.04 4.68
CA ASP A 47 -2.91 -10.61 4.87
C ASP A 47 -2.10 -10.42 3.58
N ASP A 48 -2.78 -10.13 2.48
CA ASP A 48 -2.17 -9.80 1.20
C ASP A 48 -2.86 -8.61 0.55
N CYS A 49 -2.13 -7.49 0.50
CA CYS A 49 -2.56 -6.27 -0.17
C CYS A 49 -1.57 -5.85 -1.24
N LEU A 50 -2.10 -5.62 -2.44
CA LEU A 50 -1.38 -5.12 -3.60
C LEU A 50 -1.40 -3.59 -3.63
N VAL A 51 -0.24 -3.02 -3.86
CA VAL A 51 -0.04 -1.57 -4.01
C VAL A 51 0.07 -1.21 -5.48
N ASN A 52 -0.47 -0.05 -5.85
CA ASN A 52 -0.35 0.52 -7.19
C ASN A 52 -0.83 -0.44 -8.32
N GLY A 53 -1.71 -1.39 -8.00
CA GLY A 53 -2.16 -2.42 -8.94
C GLY A 53 -1.04 -3.30 -9.50
N GLY A 54 0.08 -3.43 -8.79
CA GLY A 54 1.27 -4.18 -9.22
C GLY A 54 2.21 -3.41 -10.16
N LEU A 55 1.86 -2.16 -10.51
CA LEU A 55 2.71 -1.31 -11.35
C LEU A 55 3.95 -0.83 -10.58
N PRO A 56 5.10 -0.69 -11.27
CA PRO A 56 6.33 -0.20 -10.68
C PRO A 56 6.15 1.16 -9.99
N LEU A 57 6.62 1.25 -8.75
CA LEU A 57 6.60 2.50 -7.98
C LEU A 57 7.90 3.26 -8.25
N LYS A 58 7.82 4.28 -9.11
CA LYS A 58 8.96 5.17 -9.40
C LYS A 58 9.39 5.92 -8.13
N SER A 59 10.67 6.25 -8.03
CA SER A 59 11.22 7.03 -6.89
C SER A 59 10.48 8.36 -6.65
N ALA A 60 10.01 9.02 -7.73
CA ALA A 60 9.22 10.25 -7.64
C ALA A 60 7.73 10.03 -7.31
N HIS A 61 7.23 8.78 -7.31
CA HIS A 61 5.84 8.45 -7.03
C HIS A 61 5.65 8.03 -5.58
N THR A 62 4.61 8.57 -4.95
CA THR A 62 4.20 8.23 -3.60
C THR A 62 2.73 7.84 -3.62
N ILE A 63 2.41 6.67 -3.07
CA ILE A 63 1.02 6.26 -2.88
C ILE A 63 0.57 6.74 -1.52
N ARG A 64 -0.44 7.62 -1.49
CA ARG A 64 -1.06 8.11 -0.27
C ARG A 64 -2.55 7.85 -0.30
N PHE A 65 -3.07 7.19 0.72
CA PHE A 65 -4.50 6.99 0.91
C PHE A 65 -4.88 7.11 2.38
N THR A 66 -6.15 7.40 2.63
CA THR A 66 -6.70 7.52 3.97
C THR A 66 -7.80 6.49 4.13
N TYR A 67 -7.78 5.74 5.22
CA TYR A 67 -8.84 4.81 5.56
C TYR A 67 -9.46 5.18 6.91
N ALA A 68 -10.70 4.74 7.11
CA ALA A 68 -11.43 4.99 8.34
C ALA A 68 -11.86 3.65 8.93
N ASN A 69 -11.38 3.33 10.13
CA ASN A 69 -11.70 2.09 10.85
C ASN A 69 -11.60 2.35 12.36
N SER A 70 -12.18 1.48 13.19
CA SER A 70 -12.10 1.52 14.65
C SER A 70 -10.67 1.40 15.19
N PHE A 71 -9.77 0.72 14.47
CA PHE A 71 -8.37 0.55 14.86
C PHE A 71 -7.41 0.69 13.67
N MET A 72 -6.15 0.98 13.98
CA MET A 72 -5.09 1.06 12.99
C MET A 72 -4.65 -0.36 12.59
N TYR A 73 -4.55 -0.61 11.29
CA TYR A 73 -3.93 -1.83 10.77
C TYR A 73 -2.42 -1.61 10.63
N PRO A 74 -1.58 -2.52 11.16
CA PRO A 74 -0.15 -2.51 10.88
C PRO A 74 0.06 -2.94 9.43
N ILE A 75 0.35 -1.97 8.56
CA ILE A 75 0.71 -2.24 7.17
C ILE A 75 2.22 -2.44 7.12
N GLN A 76 2.66 -3.65 6.80
CA GLN A 76 4.08 -4.01 6.78
C GLN A 76 4.49 -4.50 5.40
N PHE A 77 5.78 -4.33 5.08
CA PHE A 77 6.33 -4.85 3.83
C PHE A 77 6.29 -6.38 3.82
N LYS A 78 5.73 -6.97 2.76
CA LYS A 78 5.70 -8.42 2.55
C LYS A 78 6.73 -8.83 1.50
N SER A 79 6.57 -8.32 0.29
CA SER A 79 7.48 -8.59 -0.83
C SER A 79 7.36 -7.53 -1.92
N ALA A 80 8.41 -7.41 -2.73
CA ALA A 80 8.39 -6.64 -3.97
C ALA A 80 9.40 -7.22 -4.95
N ILE A 81 9.16 -7.03 -6.23
CA ILE A 81 10.09 -7.43 -7.30
C ILE A 81 10.91 -6.21 -7.70
N PHE A 82 12.23 -6.32 -7.56
CA PHE A 82 13.19 -5.30 -7.97
C PHE A 82 13.89 -5.79 -9.25
N CYS A 83 13.89 -4.96 -10.30
CA CYS A 83 14.51 -5.25 -11.59
C CYS A 83 15.69 -4.33 -11.87
#